data_AF-R1EY64-F1
#
_entry.id   AF-R1EY64-F1
#
_cell.length_a   1.000
_cell.length_b   1.000
_cell.length_c   1.000
_cell.angle_alpha   90.00
_cell.angle_beta   90.00
_cell.angle_gamma   90.00
#
_symmetry.space_group_name_H-M   'P 1'
#
loop_
_entity.id
_entity.type
_entity.pdbx_description
1 polymer ?
#
loop_
_entity_poly.entity_id
_entity_poly.type
_entity_poly.pdbx_seq_one_letter_code
_entity_poly.pdbx_strand_id
1 'polypeptide(L)'
;MRITTWGGEPQRTSSFDGEEYLDRCGVAPYMRDALALLLENRPAEPIGFLVQYFHAALSESTALTRALRLIRLAPRSHTAFKDNLVAAFAALGGQQAAVINHDPLKTLIQ
;
A
#
# COMPACT_ATOMS: atom_id res chain seq x y z
N MET A 1 49.01 37.86 17.91
CA MET A 1 48.00 36.80 18.13
C MET A 1 46.77 37.15 17.28
N ARG A 2 46.66 36.59 16.08
CA ARG A 2 45.54 36.79 15.14
C ARG A 2 44.98 35.41 14.83
N ILE A 3 43.75 35.14 15.24
CA ILE A 3 43.04 33.89 14.96
C ILE A 3 42.45 34.03 13.56
N THR A 4 43.05 33.34 12.59
CA THR A 4 42.49 33.22 11.24
C THR A 4 41.27 32.31 11.29
N THR A 5 40.12 32.87 10.96
CA THR A 5 38.85 32.17 10.75
C THR A 5 39.02 31.12 9.66
N TRP A 6 38.88 29.85 10.02
CA TRP A 6 38.74 28.77 9.05
C TRP A 6 37.47 29.03 8.24
N GLY A 7 37.64 29.22 6.93
CA GLY A 7 36.54 29.28 6.00
C GLY A 7 35.81 27.95 6.01
N GLY A 8 34.59 27.95 6.54
CA GLY A 8 33.63 26.88 6.25
C GLY A 8 33.30 26.99 4.77
N GLU A 9 33.84 26.08 3.96
CA GLU A 9 33.29 25.83 2.64
C GLU A 9 31.79 25.54 2.82
N PRO A 10 30.90 26.12 2.00
CA PRO A 10 29.54 25.65 1.95
C PRO A 10 29.59 24.23 1.40
N GLN A 11 29.47 23.22 2.25
CA GLN A 11 29.10 21.89 1.80
C GLN A 11 27.81 22.06 0.99
N ARG A 12 27.93 21.98 -0.34
CA ARG A 12 26.78 21.66 -1.18
C ARG A 12 26.38 20.24 -0.83
N THR A 13 25.54 20.11 0.20
CA THR A 13 24.67 18.96 0.28
C THR A 13 23.82 19.05 -0.99
N SER A 14 24.07 18.17 -1.95
CA SER A 14 23.04 17.84 -2.92
C SER A 14 21.91 17.28 -2.08
N SER A 15 21.00 18.16 -1.66
CA SER A 15 19.81 17.82 -0.91
C SER A 15 18.94 17.01 -1.85
N PHE A 16 19.23 15.71 -1.94
CA PHE A 16 18.24 14.77 -2.38
C PHE A 16 17.17 14.82 -1.31
N ASP A 17 16.11 15.58 -1.59
CA ASP A 17 14.98 15.68 -0.71
C ASP A 17 14.27 14.32 -0.73
N GLY A 18 14.66 13.46 0.22
CA GLY A 18 14.13 12.12 0.34
C GLY A 18 12.62 12.13 0.57
N GLU A 19 12.08 13.18 1.18
CA GLU A 19 10.65 13.36 1.36
C GLU A 19 9.96 13.63 0.02
N GLU A 20 10.50 14.56 -0.78
CA GLU A 20 10.01 14.82 -2.14
C GLU A 20 10.04 13.55 -3.01
N TYR A 21 11.09 12.75 -2.91
CA TYR A 21 11.20 11.48 -3.63
C TYR A 21 10.12 10.48 -3.21
N LEU A 22 9.88 10.30 -1.91
CA LEU A 22 8.87 9.37 -1.40
C LEU A 22 7.45 9.81 -1.76
N ASP A 23 7.19 11.11 -1.74
CA ASP A 23 5.92 11.70 -2.18
C ASP A 23 5.68 11.48 -3.66
N ARG A 24 6.69 11.74 -4.51
CA ARG A 24 6.63 11.46 -5.95
C ARG A 24 6.39 9.99 -6.27
N CYS A 25 6.98 9.09 -5.49
CA CYS A 25 6.78 7.65 -5.66
C CYS A 25 5.43 7.15 -5.12
N GLY A 26 4.66 7.98 -4.41
CA GLY A 26 3.34 7.61 -3.91
C GLY A 26 3.40 6.44 -2.92
N VAL A 27 4.45 6.35 -2.10
CA VAL A 27 4.65 5.23 -1.17
C VAL A 27 3.77 5.35 0.08
N ALA A 28 3.40 6.58 0.45
CA ALA A 28 2.66 6.88 1.68
C ALA A 28 1.32 6.11 1.84
N PRO A 29 0.47 5.94 0.81
CA PRO A 29 -0.74 5.11 0.91
C PRO A 29 -0.43 3.64 1.24
N TYR A 30 0.61 3.06 0.64
CA TYR A 30 1.01 1.68 0.92
C TYR A 30 1.54 1.51 2.34
N MET A 31 2.31 2.47 2.84
CA MET A 31 2.79 2.44 4.23
C MET A 31 1.62 2.56 5.22
N ARG A 32 0.67 3.46 4.96
CA ARG A 32 -0.53 3.62 5.81
C ARG A 32 -1.38 2.34 5.84
N ASP A 33 -1.66 1.75 4.68
CA ASP A 33 -2.44 0.52 4.56
C ASP A 33 -1.72 -0.67 5.23
N ALA A 34 -0.41 -0.82 5.00
CA ALA A 34 0.39 -1.88 5.62
C ALA A 34 0.40 -1.79 7.15
N LEU A 35 0.58 -0.58 7.70
CA LEU A 35 0.59 -0.35 9.14
C LEU A 35 -0.79 -0.53 9.77
N ALA A 36 -1.85 -0.07 9.13
CA ALA A 36 -3.22 -0.31 9.58
C ALA A 36 -3.50 -1.82 9.69
N LEU A 37 -3.23 -2.57 8.62
CA LEU A 37 -3.42 -4.03 8.61
C LEU A 37 -2.57 -4.74 9.65
N LEU A 38 -1.32 -4.30 9.85
CA LEU A 38 -0.44 -4.88 10.87
C LEU A 38 -0.98 -4.68 12.28
N LEU A 39 -1.45 -3.46 12.60
CA LEU A 39 -1.94 -3.10 13.93
C LEU A 39 -3.29 -3.73 14.25
N GLU A 40 -4.16 -3.88 13.25
CA GLU A 40 -5.47 -4.51 13.36
C GLU A 40 -5.37 -6.03 13.50
N ASN A 41 -4.52 -6.67 12.70
CA ASN A 41 -4.44 -8.13 12.63
C ASN A 41 -3.40 -8.72 13.60
N ARG A 42 -2.44 -7.92 14.07
CA ARG A 42 -1.38 -8.29 15.03
C ARG A 42 -0.78 -9.69 14.74
N PRO A 43 -0.23 -9.90 13.53
CA PRO A 43 0.31 -11.19 13.14
C PRO A 43 1.47 -11.59 14.05
N ALA A 44 1.66 -12.90 14.24
CA ALA A 44 2.74 -13.45 15.06
C ALA A 44 4.14 -13.04 14.57
N GLU A 45 4.30 -12.82 13.25
CA GLU A 45 5.54 -12.35 12.63
C GLU A 45 5.32 -11.01 11.88
N PRO A 46 5.42 -9.86 12.57
CA PRO A 46 5.15 -8.54 12.00
C PRO A 46 5.99 -8.19 10.76
N ILE A 47 7.29 -8.49 10.81
CA ILE A 47 8.20 -8.17 9.70
C ILE A 47 7.94 -9.08 8.50
N GLY A 48 7.70 -10.38 8.74
CA GLY A 48 7.33 -11.32 7.68
C GLY A 48 6.03 -10.91 6.98
N PHE A 49 5.05 -10.41 7.74
CA PHE A 49 3.82 -9.84 7.19
C PHE A 49 4.09 -8.65 6.26
N LEU A 50 4.89 -7.68 6.69
CA LEU A 50 5.20 -6.48 5.87
C LEU A 50 5.90 -6.86 4.57
N VAL A 51 6.86 -7.79 4.60
CA VAL A 51 7.54 -8.30 3.41
C VAL A 51 6.53 -8.90 2.42
N GLN A 52 5.63 -9.76 2.90
CA GLN A 52 4.59 -10.34 2.05
C GLN A 52 3.61 -9.30 1.49
N TYR A 53 3.25 -8.30 2.30
CA TYR A 53 2.38 -7.19 1.87
C TYR A 53 3.01 -6.43 0.71
N PHE A 54 4.25 -5.96 0.85
CA PHE A 54 4.91 -5.16 -0.19
C PHE A 54 5.22 -5.97 -1.45
N HIS A 55 5.63 -7.24 -1.32
CA HIS A 55 5.77 -8.13 -2.49
C HIS A 55 4.47 -8.24 -3.28
N ALA A 56 3.36 -8.35 -2.56
CA ALA A 56 2.07 -8.44 -3.20
C ALA A 56 1.53 -7.13 -3.74
N ALA A 57 1.91 -5.99 -3.16
CA ALA A 57 1.59 -4.67 -3.70
C ALA A 57 2.34 -4.40 -5.01
N LEU A 58 3.54 -4.94 -5.16
CA LEU A 58 4.35 -4.87 -6.39
C LEU A 58 3.89 -5.86 -7.47
N SER A 59 3.21 -6.94 -7.07
CA SER A 59 2.66 -7.92 -8.00
C SER A 59 1.29 -7.45 -8.47
N GLU A 60 0.97 -7.61 -9.76
CA GLU A 60 -0.41 -7.40 -10.24
C GLU A 60 -1.35 -8.38 -9.53
N SER A 61 -2.00 -7.92 -8.47
CA SER A 61 -2.94 -8.74 -7.70
C SER A 61 -4.35 -8.48 -8.21
N THR A 62 -5.02 -9.51 -8.71
CA THR A 62 -6.46 -9.42 -8.99
C THR A 62 -7.23 -9.12 -7.71
N ALA A 63 -8.41 -8.49 -7.79
CA ALA A 63 -9.16 -8.22 -6.57
C ALA A 63 -9.60 -9.49 -5.85
N LEU A 64 -9.75 -10.62 -6.57
CA LEU A 64 -9.95 -11.93 -5.98
C LEU A 64 -8.76 -12.36 -5.11
N THR A 65 -7.53 -12.21 -5.62
CA THR A 65 -6.30 -12.51 -4.85
C THR A 65 -6.18 -11.61 -3.62
N ARG A 66 -6.52 -10.33 -3.75
CA ARG A 66 -6.54 -9.37 -2.62
C ARG A 66 -7.59 -9.76 -1.58
N ALA A 67 -8.81 -10.08 -2.01
CA ALA A 67 -9.90 -10.53 -1.14
C ALA A 67 -9.56 -11.83 -0.39
N LEU A 68 -8.99 -12.82 -1.08
CA LEU A 68 -8.51 -14.06 -0.46
C LEU A 68 -7.43 -13.80 0.59
N ARG A 69 -6.51 -12.86 0.35
CA ARG A 69 -5.49 -12.50 1.33
C ARG A 69 -6.12 -11.89 2.58
N LEU A 70 -7.04 -10.94 2.43
CA LEU A 70 -7.76 -10.31 3.54
C LEU A 70 -8.52 -11.35 4.39
N ILE A 71 -9.18 -12.31 3.76
CA ILE A 71 -9.88 -13.39 4.49
C ILE A 71 -8.90 -14.28 5.27
N ARG A 72 -7.68 -14.49 4.76
CA ARG A 72 -6.65 -15.33 5.39
C ARG A 72 -5.83 -14.61 6.46
N LEU A 73 -5.92 -13.28 6.53
CA LEU A 73 -5.13 -12.44 7.43
C LEU A 73 -5.44 -12.67 8.90
N ALA A 74 -6.68 -13.05 9.22
CA ALA A 74 -7.13 -13.31 10.58
C ALA A 74 -8.00 -14.58 10.67
N PRO A 75 -7.92 -15.36 11.75
CA PRO A 75 -8.89 -16.43 12.03
C PRO A 75 -10.30 -15.88 12.21
N ARG A 76 -11.32 -16.71 11.91
CA ARG A 76 -12.75 -16.32 12.05
C ARG A 76 -13.16 -15.85 13.45
N SER A 77 -12.43 -16.27 14.48
CA SER A 77 -12.65 -15.89 15.88
C SER A 77 -12.06 -14.53 16.25
N HIS A 78 -11.19 -13.95 15.41
CA HIS A 78 -10.54 -12.67 15.67
C HIS A 78 -11.44 -11.51 15.26
N THR A 79 -11.43 -10.41 16.00
CA THR A 79 -12.31 -9.24 15.76
C THR A 79 -12.06 -8.61 14.39
N ALA A 80 -10.80 -8.50 13.97
CA ALA A 80 -10.39 -7.98 12.67
C ALA A 80 -10.91 -8.81 11.47
N PHE A 81 -11.38 -10.05 11.68
CA PHE A 81 -11.90 -10.87 10.59
C PHE A 81 -13.11 -10.23 9.90
N LYS A 82 -14.01 -9.59 10.67
CA LYS A 82 -15.19 -8.93 10.10
C LYS A 82 -14.81 -7.73 9.23
N ASP A 83 -13.86 -6.93 9.70
CA ASP A 83 -13.37 -5.75 8.99
C ASP A 83 -12.65 -6.17 7.69
N ASN A 84 -11.81 -7.21 7.77
CA ASN A 84 -11.18 -7.83 6.62
C ASN A 84 -12.20 -8.37 5.61
N LEU A 85 -13.31 -8.94 6.07
CA LEU A 85 -14.37 -9.47 5.20
C LEU A 85 -15.10 -8.34 4.46
N VAL A 86 -15.42 -7.24 5.14
CA VAL A 86 -15.99 -6.04 4.51
C VAL A 86 -15.03 -5.48 3.47
N ALA A 87 -13.74 -5.37 3.79
CA ALA A 87 -12.71 -4.91 2.86
C ALA A 87 -12.56 -5.85 1.65
N ALA A 88 -12.63 -7.17 1.86
CA ALA A 88 -12.60 -8.17 0.79
C ALA A 88 -13.82 -8.05 -0.14
N PHE A 89 -15.01 -7.86 0.43
CA PHE A 89 -16.24 -7.67 -0.34
C PHE A 89 -16.18 -6.37 -1.16
N ALA A 90 -15.72 -5.27 -0.56
CA ALA A 90 -15.53 -4.00 -1.27
C ALA A 90 -14.54 -4.12 -2.43
N ALA A 91 -13.43 -4.84 -2.24
CA ALA A 91 -12.45 -5.10 -3.29
C ALA A 91 -13.05 -5.87 -4.48
N LEU A 92 -13.91 -6.86 -4.22
CA LEU A 92 -14.61 -7.61 -5.26
C LEU A 92 -15.69 -6.77 -5.96
N GLY A 93 -16.47 -6.00 -5.20
CA GLY A 93 -17.53 -5.14 -5.73
C GLY A 93 -17.01 -4.04 -6.65
N GLY A 94 -15.81 -3.50 -6.37
CA GLY A 94 -15.14 -2.54 -7.23
C GLY A 94 -14.79 -3.08 -8.63
N GLN A 95 -14.52 -4.38 -8.76
CA GLN A 95 -14.29 -5.01 -10.08
C GLN A 95 -15.60 -5.26 -10.84
N GLN A 96 -16.70 -5.53 -10.14
CA GLN A 96 -17.98 -5.78 -10.80
C GLN A 96 -18.51 -4.53 -11.54
N ALA A 97 -18.28 -3.33 -11.00
CA ALA A 97 -18.59 -2.07 -11.69
C ALA A 97 -17.72 -1.82 -12.94
N ALA A 98 -16.47 -2.29 -12.96
CA ALA A 98 -15.58 -2.19 -14.12
C ALA A 98 -15.93 -3.18 -15.23
N VAL A 99 -16.35 -4.40 -14.87
CA VAL A 99 -16.76 -5.45 -15.84
C VAL A 99 -18.08 -5.10 -16.53
N ILE A 100 -19.04 -4.51 -15.82
CA ILE A 100 -20.35 -4.11 -16.42
C ILE A 100 -20.20 -2.94 -17.42
N ASN A 101 -19.18 -2.09 -17.27
CA ASN A 101 -18.93 -0.99 -18.20
C ASN A 101 -18.20 -1.41 -19.49
N HIS A 102 -17.58 -2.59 -19.51
CA HIS A 102 -16.89 -3.11 -20.69
C HIS A 102 -17.78 -4.01 -21.57
N ASP A 103 -19.09 -3.71 -21.61
CA ASP A 103 -20.06 -4.43 -22.42
C ASP A 103 -19.88 -4.05 -23.91
N PRO A 104 -19.36 -4.94 -24.78
CA PRO A 104 -19.11 -4.63 -26.19
C PRO A 104 -20.40 -4.40 -26.99
N LEU A 105 -21.56 -4.67 -26.39
CA LEU A 105 -22.87 -4.48 -27.00
C LEU A 105 -23.35 -3.03 -26.96
N LYS A 106 -22.75 -2.15 -26.14
CA LYS A 106 -23.05 -0.71 -26.17
C LYS A 106 -22.35 0.05 -27.30
N THR A 107 -21.30 -0.53 -27.87
CA THR A 107 -20.52 0.09 -28.96
C THR A 107 -21.09 -0.17 -30.35
N LEU A 108 -22.10 -1.04 -30.48
CA LEU A 108 -22.67 -1.46 -31.76
C LEU A 108 -24.00 -0.75 -32.12
N ILE A 109 -24.48 0.17 -31.28
CA ILE A 109 -25.72 0.94 -31.50
C ILE A 109 -25.46 2.45 -31.36
N GLN A 110 -24.35 2.92 -31.94
CA GLN A 110 -24.12 4.33 -32.27
C GLN A 110 -23.73 4.42 -33.75
#